data_AF-A0AAD7AGX3-F1
#
_entry.id   AF-A0AAD7AGX3-F1
#
_cell.length_a   1.000
_cell.length_b   1.000
_cell.length_c   1.000
_cell.angle_alpha   90.00
_cell.angle_beta   90.00
_cell.angle_gamma   90.00
#
_symmetry.space_group_name_H-M   'P 1'
#
loop_
_entity.id
_entity.type
_entity.pdbx_description
1 polymer ?
#
loop_
_entity_poly.entity_id
_entity_poly.type
_entity_poly.pdbx_seq_one_letter_code
_entity_poly.pdbx_strand_id
1 'polypeptide(L)'
;MEFVLLAARLKDAILTAQPPSHDASQPPDEIPAGIRTFLGSAIDIPIEYIDGCWKAFGNLVWTYNENGKPTGTDAEAFKNFGLDHLLSAHMLFPPTRYCTSPRCSNRKMLRDKDGASKVVLYTLSDGACPTFASHLSCPGKQH
;
A
#
# COMPACT_ATOMS: atom_id res chain seq x y z
N MET A 1 -18.48 -4.56 -2.40
CA MET A 1 -17.19 -4.54 -3.10
C MET A 1 -16.17 -3.56 -2.49
N GLU A 2 -16.51 -2.87 -1.40
CA GLU A 2 -15.65 -1.84 -0.79
C GLU A 2 -14.32 -2.37 -0.24
N PHE A 3 -14.32 -3.53 0.42
CA PHE A 3 -13.09 -4.20 0.85
C PHE A 3 -12.08 -4.36 -0.30
N VAL A 4 -12.55 -4.81 -1.46
CA VAL A 4 -11.68 -5.04 -2.63
C VAL A 4 -11.09 -3.74 -3.15
N LEU A 5 -11.91 -2.69 -3.23
CA LEU A 5 -11.51 -1.36 -3.69
C LEU A 5 -10.44 -0.76 -2.77
N LEU A 6 -10.70 -0.70 -1.46
CA LEU A 6 -9.77 -0.14 -0.49
C LEU A 6 -8.47 -0.93 -0.42
N ALA A 7 -8.55 -2.27 -0.37
CA ALA A 7 -7.36 -3.13 -0.33
C ALA A 7 -6.54 -3.04 -1.62
N ALA A 8 -7.17 -2.88 -2.79
CA ALA A 8 -6.46 -2.74 -4.07
C ALA A 8 -5.60 -1.47 -4.10
N ARG A 9 -6.10 -0.37 -3.52
CA ARG A 9 -5.34 0.88 -3.38
C ARG A 9 -4.13 0.77 -2.44
N LEU A 10 -4.07 -0.29 -1.62
CA LEU A 10 -3.02 -0.51 -0.63
C LEU A 10 -1.95 -1.50 -1.09
N LYS A 11 -1.98 -2.01 -2.33
CA LYS A 11 -1.04 -3.03 -2.81
C LYS A 11 0.43 -2.67 -2.59
N ASP A 12 0.84 -1.45 -2.92
CA ASP A 12 2.23 -1.03 -2.74
C ASP A 12 2.60 -0.93 -1.26
N ALA A 13 1.70 -0.48 -0.40
CA ALA A 13 1.90 -0.47 1.05
C ALA A 13 2.01 -1.91 1.62
N ILE A 14 1.13 -2.82 1.17
CA ILE A 14 1.20 -4.24 1.51
C ILE A 14 2.56 -4.82 1.10
N LEU A 15 2.98 -4.61 -0.15
CA LEU A 15 4.25 -5.13 -0.69
C LEU A 15 5.50 -4.60 -0.01
N THR A 16 5.46 -3.34 0.42
CA THR A 16 6.60 -2.71 1.10
C THR A 16 6.85 -3.34 2.47
N ALA A 17 5.79 -3.82 3.13
CA ALA A 17 5.86 -4.54 4.39
C ALA A 17 6.24 -6.03 4.25
N GLN A 18 6.27 -6.59 3.03
CA GLN A 18 6.61 -8.00 2.82
C GLN A 18 8.13 -8.24 2.78
N PRO A 19 8.59 -9.47 3.10
CA PRO A 19 10.00 -9.84 3.02
C PRO A 19 10.61 -9.63 1.62
N PRO A 20 11.92 -9.33 1.47
CA PRO A 20 12.62 -9.17 0.18
C PRO A 20 12.47 -10.31 -0.83
N SER A 21 12.10 -11.51 -0.36
CA SER A 21 11.89 -12.71 -1.16
C SER A 21 10.46 -12.87 -1.69
N HIS A 22 9.51 -12.03 -1.24
CA HIS A 22 8.11 -12.11 -1.68
C HIS A 22 8.00 -11.80 -3.18
N ASP A 23 7.18 -12.59 -3.88
CA ASP A 23 6.86 -12.34 -5.29
C ASP A 23 5.78 -11.27 -5.40
N ALA A 24 6.13 -10.12 -5.98
CA ALA A 24 5.20 -9.01 -6.20
C ALA A 24 4.01 -9.36 -7.12
N SER A 25 4.09 -10.45 -7.87
CA SER A 25 3.01 -10.93 -8.74
C SER A 25 1.89 -11.64 -7.97
N GLN A 26 2.13 -12.01 -6.70
CA GLN A 26 1.19 -12.75 -5.87
C GLN A 26 0.78 -11.95 -4.63
N PRO A 27 -0.51 -12.04 -4.20
CA PRO A 27 -0.89 -11.51 -2.91
C PRO A 27 -0.15 -12.28 -1.79
N PRO A 28 0.27 -11.61 -0.71
CA PRO A 28 0.81 -12.31 0.45
C PRO A 28 -0.27 -13.10 1.19
N ASP A 29 0.12 -14.13 1.94
CA ASP A 29 -0.78 -14.93 2.77
C ASP A 29 -1.40 -14.08 3.90
N GLU A 30 -0.63 -13.13 4.42
CA GLU A 30 -1.02 -12.24 5.50
C GLU A 30 -0.76 -10.77 5.14
N ILE A 31 -1.71 -9.90 5.49
CA ILE A 31 -1.58 -8.46 5.35
C ILE A 31 -1.07 -7.80 6.65
N PRO A 32 -0.32 -6.69 6.55
CA PRO A 32 0.21 -5.98 7.72
C PRO A 32 -0.87 -5.54 8.72
N ALA A 33 -0.56 -5.56 10.02
CA ALA A 33 -1.51 -5.25 11.10
C ALA A 33 -2.19 -3.87 10.98
N GLY A 34 -1.43 -2.83 10.56
CA GLY A 34 -2.00 -1.50 10.31
C GLY A 34 -3.03 -1.49 9.18
N ILE A 35 -2.78 -2.28 8.12
CA ILE A 35 -3.71 -2.44 7.00
C ILE A 35 -4.94 -3.25 7.41
N ARG A 36 -4.77 -4.29 8.24
CA ARG A 36 -5.89 -5.05 8.82
C ARG A 36 -6.82 -4.16 9.64
N THR A 37 -6.24 -3.35 10.51
CA THR A 37 -6.98 -2.43 11.38
C THR A 37 -7.71 -1.37 10.56
N PHE A 38 -7.01 -0.75 9.61
CA PHE A 38 -7.61 0.20 8.67
C PHE A 38 -8.81 -0.40 7.92
N LEU A 39 -8.64 -1.58 7.30
CA LEU A 39 -9.71 -2.21 6.52
C LEU A 39 -10.92 -2.55 7.41
N GLY A 40 -10.69 -3.05 8.63
CA GLY A 40 -11.76 -3.31 9.60
C GLY A 40 -12.53 -2.06 9.98
N SER A 41 -11.84 -0.98 10.33
CA SER A 41 -12.49 0.28 10.70
C SER A 41 -13.18 0.95 9.51
N ALA A 42 -12.60 0.89 8.32
CA ALA A 42 -13.13 1.54 7.13
C ALA A 42 -14.46 0.97 6.65
N ILE A 43 -14.67 -0.34 6.81
CA ILE A 43 -15.88 -1.04 6.34
C ILE A 43 -16.76 -1.56 7.49
N ASP A 44 -16.46 -1.16 8.72
CA ASP A 44 -17.16 -1.56 9.95
C ASP A 44 -17.26 -3.09 10.13
N ILE A 45 -16.14 -3.78 9.92
CA ILE A 45 -16.02 -5.24 10.12
C ILE A 45 -15.04 -5.54 11.26
N PRO A 46 -15.39 -6.41 12.23
CA PRO A 46 -14.47 -6.82 13.28
C PRO A 46 -13.18 -7.41 12.73
N ILE A 47 -12.06 -7.08 13.37
CA ILE A 47 -10.71 -7.41 12.88
C ILE A 47 -10.47 -8.91 12.73
N GLU A 48 -11.17 -9.75 13.50
CA GLU A 48 -11.13 -11.21 13.39
C GLU A 48 -11.64 -11.74 12.04
N TYR A 49 -12.50 -11.01 11.34
CA TYR A 49 -13.04 -11.41 10.03
C TYR A 49 -12.16 -10.96 8.86
N ILE A 50 -11.25 -10.01 9.08
CA ILE A 50 -10.43 -9.43 8.01
C ILE A 50 -9.53 -10.47 7.34
N ASP A 51 -8.99 -11.43 8.11
CA ASP A 51 -8.18 -12.50 7.53
C ASP A 51 -9.03 -13.44 6.66
N GLY A 52 -10.29 -13.65 7.03
CA GLY A 52 -11.26 -14.38 6.21
C GLY A 52 -11.58 -13.64 4.91
N CYS A 53 -11.81 -12.33 4.99
CA CYS A 53 -12.00 -11.48 3.81
C CYS A 53 -10.77 -11.50 2.90
N TRP A 54 -9.56 -11.41 3.46
CA TRP A 54 -8.32 -11.47 2.69
C TRP A 54 -8.14 -12.81 2.01
N LYS A 55 -8.38 -13.93 2.70
CA LYS A 55 -8.35 -15.27 2.09
C LYS A 55 -9.36 -15.42 0.96
N ALA A 56 -10.56 -14.88 1.12
CA ALA A 56 -11.61 -14.97 0.10
C ALA A 56 -11.35 -14.06 -1.11
N PHE A 57 -10.84 -12.85 -0.90
CA PHE A 57 -10.77 -11.81 -1.92
C PHE A 57 -9.36 -11.40 -2.35
N GLY A 58 -8.29 -11.89 -1.71
CA GLY A 58 -6.91 -11.44 -1.94
C GLY A 58 -6.47 -11.56 -3.41
N ASN A 59 -6.82 -12.65 -4.07
CA ASN A 59 -6.55 -12.82 -5.52
C ASN A 59 -7.31 -11.81 -6.37
N LEU A 60 -8.57 -11.53 -6.01
CA LEU A 60 -9.37 -10.51 -6.69
C LEU A 60 -8.78 -9.13 -6.46
N VAL A 61 -8.41 -8.79 -5.23
CA VAL A 61 -7.70 -7.53 -4.90
C VAL A 61 -6.45 -7.40 -5.77
N TRP A 62 -5.64 -8.46 -5.87
CA TRP A 62 -4.36 -8.42 -6.58
C TRP A 62 -4.50 -8.17 -8.08
N THR A 63 -5.52 -8.79 -8.70
CA THR A 63 -5.81 -8.69 -10.13
C THR A 63 -6.70 -7.50 -10.49
N TYR A 64 -7.41 -6.94 -9.52
CA TYR A 64 -8.25 -5.76 -9.70
C TYR A 64 -7.37 -4.58 -10.13
N ASN A 65 -7.72 -3.90 -11.21
CA ASN A 65 -6.99 -2.71 -11.61
C ASN A 65 -7.66 -1.47 -11.04
N GLU A 66 -7.09 -0.89 -9.99
CA GLU A 66 -7.57 0.35 -9.36
C GLU A 66 -7.29 1.61 -10.23
N ASN A 67 -7.56 1.53 -11.53
CA ASN A 67 -7.48 2.66 -12.44
C ASN A 67 -8.61 3.65 -12.11
N GLY A 68 -8.31 4.62 -11.25
CA GLY A 68 -9.23 5.68 -10.90
C GLY A 68 -8.81 6.42 -9.64
N LYS A 69 -9.10 7.72 -9.61
CA LYS A 69 -8.96 8.53 -8.41
C LYS A 69 -9.80 7.93 -7.26
N PRO A 70 -9.37 8.02 -6.00
CA PRO A 70 -10.25 7.77 -4.85
C PRO A 70 -11.59 8.49 -5.04
N THR A 71 -12.69 7.74 -4.97
CA THR A 71 -14.04 8.31 -4.95
C THR A 71 -14.30 8.93 -3.57
N GLY A 72 -15.41 9.65 -3.40
CA GLY A 72 -15.73 10.33 -2.14
C GLY A 72 -15.70 9.40 -0.92
N THR A 73 -16.32 8.23 -1.03
CA THR A 73 -16.35 7.22 0.05
C THR A 73 -14.97 6.65 0.36
N ASP A 74 -14.17 6.34 -0.68
CA ASP A 74 -12.80 5.84 -0.49
C ASP A 74 -11.95 6.88 0.24
N ALA A 75 -12.02 8.14 -0.20
CA ALA A 75 -11.24 9.23 0.35
C ALA A 75 -11.61 9.53 1.82
N GLU A 76 -12.90 9.45 2.17
CA GLU A 76 -13.37 9.60 3.55
C GLU A 76 -12.85 8.50 4.46
N ALA A 77 -12.84 7.23 4.00
CA ALA A 77 -12.27 6.13 4.76
C ALA A 77 -10.78 6.37 5.09
N PHE A 78 -9.98 6.76 4.10
CA PHE A 78 -8.57 7.10 4.33
C PHE A 78 -8.38 8.30 5.27
N LYS A 79 -9.23 9.32 5.14
CA LYS A 79 -9.16 10.50 6.00
C LYS A 79 -9.48 10.17 7.45
N ASN A 80 -10.49 9.34 7.69
CA ASN A 80 -11.00 9.04 9.03
C ASN A 80 -10.19 7.95 9.74
N PHE A 81 -9.66 6.97 8.99
CA PHE A 81 -9.05 5.77 9.58
C PHE A 81 -7.62 5.49 9.10
N GLY A 82 -7.14 6.16 8.04
CA GLY A 82 -5.85 5.85 7.43
C GLY A 82 -4.64 6.46 8.14
N LEU A 83 -4.77 7.68 8.66
CA LEU A 83 -3.64 8.47 9.15
C LEU A 83 -2.90 7.84 10.33
N ASP A 84 -3.64 7.22 11.26
CA ASP A 84 -3.08 6.52 12.43
C ASP A 84 -2.27 5.28 12.06
N HIS A 85 -2.43 4.82 10.81
CA HIS A 85 -1.74 3.66 10.24
C HIS A 85 -0.73 4.04 9.15
N LEU A 86 -0.42 5.34 9.01
CA LEU A 86 0.46 5.87 7.95
C LEU A 86 -0.05 5.56 6.53
N LEU A 87 -1.38 5.51 6.37
CA LEU A 87 -2.05 5.26 5.10
C LEU A 87 -2.77 6.51 4.62
N SER A 88 -2.76 6.73 3.31
CA SER A 88 -3.54 7.78 2.65
C SER A 88 -4.01 7.30 1.27
N ALA A 89 -5.01 7.99 0.73
CA ALA A 89 -5.56 7.64 -0.59
C ALA A 89 -4.60 7.95 -1.76
N HIS A 90 -3.57 8.76 -1.52
CA HIS A 90 -2.62 9.26 -2.52
C HIS A 90 -1.17 9.02 -2.11
N MET A 91 -0.88 7.86 -1.50
CA MET A 91 0.49 7.49 -1.16
C MET A 91 1.36 7.45 -2.41
N LEU A 92 2.59 7.95 -2.27
CA LEU A 92 3.56 8.03 -3.36
C LEU A 92 4.58 6.90 -3.23
N PHE A 93 4.61 6.04 -4.24
CA PHE A 93 5.60 4.98 -4.37
C PHE A 93 6.43 5.18 -5.63
N PRO A 94 7.74 4.84 -5.62
CA PRO A 94 8.54 4.81 -6.83
C PRO A 94 7.92 3.84 -7.86
N PRO A 95 7.95 4.17 -9.16
CA PRO A 95 7.40 3.31 -10.21
C PRO A 95 8.23 2.02 -10.42
N THR A 96 9.41 1.94 -9.80
CA THR A 96 10.33 0.83 -9.91
C THR A 96 10.31 -0.01 -8.64
N ARG A 97 10.12 -1.33 -8.81
CA ARG A 97 10.12 -2.30 -7.71
C ARG A 97 11.45 -3.04 -7.55
N TYR A 98 12.32 -2.94 -8.56
CA TYR A 98 13.63 -3.59 -8.60
C TYR A 98 14.72 -2.57 -8.92
N CYS A 99 15.96 -2.91 -8.59
CA CYS A 99 17.09 -2.05 -8.89
C CYS A 99 17.28 -1.95 -10.42
N THR A 100 17.24 -0.72 -10.94
CA THR A 100 17.42 -0.43 -12.37
C THR A 100 18.90 -0.25 -12.76
N SER A 101 19.82 -0.30 -11.79
CA SER A 101 21.25 -0.17 -12.06
C SER A 101 21.76 -1.39 -12.83
N PRO A 102 22.39 -1.22 -14.02
CA PRO A 102 22.83 -2.35 -14.86
C PRO A 102 23.85 -3.28 -14.19
N ARG A 103 24.56 -2.79 -13.17
CA ARG A 103 25.57 -3.55 -12.41
C ARG A 103 25.02 -4.15 -11.10
N CYS A 104 23.72 -4.07 -10.87
CA CYS A 104 23.12 -4.67 -9.69
C CYS A 104 22.86 -6.15 -9.93
N SER A 105 23.55 -7.02 -9.20
CA SER A 105 23.26 -8.46 -9.19
C SER A 105 22.06 -8.82 -8.30
N ASN A 106 21.58 -7.88 -7.47
CA ASN A 106 20.47 -8.11 -6.57
C ASN A 106 19.14 -8.08 -7.34
N ARG A 107 18.50 -9.24 -7.43
CA ARG A 107 17.17 -9.42 -8.05
C ARG A 107 16.01 -9.30 -7.06
N LYS A 108 16.29 -9.02 -5.79
CA LYS A 108 15.26 -8.81 -4.76
C LYS A 108 14.57 -7.47 -4.96
N MET A 109 13.35 -7.37 -4.44
CA MET A 109 12.60 -6.12 -4.44
C MET A 109 13.35 -5.03 -3.65
N LEU A 110 13.15 -3.77 -4.09
CA LEU A 110 13.55 -2.61 -3.32
C LEU A 110 12.75 -2.56 -2.00
N ARG A 111 13.36 -2.00 -0.95
CA ARG A 111 12.79 -1.97 0.40
C ARG A 111 12.80 -0.57 0.96
N ASP A 112 11.83 -0.30 1.82
CA ASP A 112 11.78 0.96 2.53
C ASP A 112 13.11 1.20 3.26
N LYS A 113 13.67 2.39 3.07
CA LYS A 113 14.94 2.79 3.64
C LYS A 113 14.75 3.37 5.04
N ASP A 114 13.81 4.31 5.17
CA ASP A 114 13.70 5.19 6.33
C ASP A 114 12.25 5.26 6.86
N GLY A 115 11.33 4.46 6.30
CA GLY A 115 9.90 4.55 6.53
C GLY A 115 9.23 5.57 5.62
N ALA A 116 7.89 5.54 5.62
CA ALA A 116 7.09 6.49 4.86
C ALA A 116 7.23 7.92 5.43
N SER A 117 7.60 8.87 4.57
CA SER A 117 7.79 10.28 4.92
C SER A 117 6.50 11.07 4.74
N LYS A 118 6.14 11.92 5.71
CA LYS A 118 4.99 12.83 5.61
C LYS A 118 5.29 13.94 4.60
N VAL A 119 4.43 14.09 3.60
CA VAL A 119 4.56 15.10 2.55
C VAL A 119 3.20 15.72 2.21
N VAL A 120 3.20 16.82 1.46
CA VAL A 120 1.99 17.44 0.92
C VAL A 120 2.00 17.29 -0.60
N LEU A 121 1.00 16.61 -1.14
CA LEU A 121 0.78 16.46 -2.57
C LEU A 121 -0.18 17.55 -3.03
N TYR A 122 0.24 18.37 -4.00
CA TYR A 122 -0.63 19.38 -4.60
C TYR A 122 -1.25 18.80 -5.87
N THR A 123 -2.57 18.62 -5.86
CA THR A 123 -3.34 18.12 -7.02
C THR A 123 -4.23 19.22 -7.58
N LEU A 124 -4.54 19.13 -8.88
CA LEU A 124 -5.44 20.08 -9.55
C LEU A 124 -6.88 20.03 -9.03
N SER A 125 -7.31 18.90 -8.48
CA SER A 125 -8.72 18.66 -8.13
C SER A 125 -9.01 18.77 -6.64
N ASP A 126 -8.06 18.40 -5.77
CA ASP A 126 -8.23 18.43 -4.31
C ASP A 126 -7.35 19.46 -3.62
N GLY A 127 -6.50 20.17 -4.38
CA GLY A 127 -5.55 21.13 -3.81
C GLY A 127 -4.45 20.43 -3.00
N ALA A 128 -4.14 20.95 -1.82
CA ALA A 128 -3.09 20.43 -0.95
C ALA A 128 -3.59 19.22 -0.13
N CYS A 129 -3.03 18.04 -0.40
CA CYS A 129 -3.37 16.79 0.26
C CYS A 129 -2.21 16.30 1.14
N PRO A 130 -2.38 16.17 2.47
CA PRO A 130 -1.40 15.48 3.29
C PRO A 130 -1.34 14.01 2.88
N THR A 131 -0.13 13.51 2.64
CA THR A 131 0.08 12.14 2.20
C THR A 131 1.44 11.61 2.67
N PHE A 132 1.77 10.38 2.27
CA PHE A 132 3.01 9.71 2.60
C PHE A 132 3.77 9.36 1.32
N ALA A 133 5.09 9.51 1.36
CA ALA A 133 5.99 9.11 0.28
C ALA A 133 6.98 8.05 0.80
N SER A 134 7.08 6.95 0.07
CA SER A 134 7.98 5.85 0.41
C SER A 134 9.32 6.02 -0.30
N HIS A 135 10.42 5.90 0.45
CA HIS A 135 11.76 5.92 -0.12
C HIS A 135 12.32 4.51 -0.16
N LEU A 136 12.45 3.96 -1.37
CA LEU A 136 12.92 2.59 -1.57
C LEU A 136 14.43 2.55 -1.86
N SER A 137 15.12 1.58 -1.27
CA SER A 137 16.55 1.32 -1.40
C SER A 137 16.83 -0.13 -1.78
N CYS A 138 18.00 -0.39 -2.38
CA CYS A 138 18.41 -1.74 -2.72
C CYS A 138 18.97 -2.43 -1.47
N PRO A 139 18.46 -3.61 -1.07
CA PRO A 139 18.97 -4.33 0.10
C PRO A 139 20.47 -4.63 -0.05
N GLY A 140 21.27 -4.28 0.97
CA GLY A 140 22.71 -4.53 0.99
C GLY A 140 23.58 -3.47 0.33
N LYS A 141 23.02 -2.39 -0.24
CA LYS A 141 23.77 -1.18 -0.56
C LYS A 141 23.60 -0.15 0.55
N GLN A 142 24.52 -0.13 1.50
CA GLN A 142 24.69 1.01 2.40
C GLN A 142 25.58 2.03 1.67
N HIS A 143 25.08 3.26 1.54
CA HIS A 143 25.89 4.42 1.17
C HIS A 143 26.32 5.13 2.45
#